data_AF-A0A8J8J7U8-F1
#
_entry.id   AF-A0A8J8J7U8-F1
#
_cell.length_a   1.000
_cell.length_b   1.000
_cell.length_c   1.000
_cell.angle_alpha   90.00
_cell.angle_beta   90.00
_cell.angle_gamma   90.00
#
_symmetry.space_group_name_H-M   'P 1'
#
loop_
_entity.id
_entity.type
_entity.pdbx_description
1 polymer ?
#
loop_
_entity_poly.entity_id
_entity_poly.type
_entity_poly.pdbx_seq_one_letter_code
_entity_poly.pdbx_strand_id
1 'polypeptide(L)'
;MFKEVIQRLHESMSSKDLKERVLVEGREVFDHVLRSAGITTGEQAIQIAIDEFSRKFPENPEAIKLFKLTLQKELTGIRGARLVKSKIKVLRKSWEIENQTILQDQRRKRVVTLRLTEEEYKQLVTQAREEGTTLSGYIRKKLGLNK
;
A
#
# COMPACT_ATOMS: atom_id res chain seq x y z
N MET A 1 -2.10 6.77 -8.30
CA MET A 1 -2.78 6.07 -9.39
C MET A 1 -3.37 4.74 -8.93
N PHE A 2 -2.60 3.87 -8.29
CA PHE A 2 -3.05 2.62 -7.69
C PHE A 2 -3.49 2.73 -6.22
N LYS A 3 -3.35 3.89 -5.58
CA LYS A 3 -3.65 4.14 -4.17
C LYS A 3 -4.99 3.53 -3.73
N GLU A 4 -6.07 3.77 -4.48
CA GLU A 4 -7.39 3.22 -4.17
C GLU A 4 -7.43 1.69 -4.27
N VAL A 5 -6.81 1.10 -5.30
CA VAL A 5 -6.68 -0.37 -5.45
C VAL A 5 -5.96 -0.97 -4.25
N ILE A 6 -4.80 -0.40 -3.90
CA ILE A 6 -3.96 -0.88 -2.78
C ILE A 6 -4.73 -0.71 -1.47
N GLN A 7 -5.45 0.40 -1.30
CA GLN A 7 -6.23 0.65 -0.10
C GLN A 7 -7.39 -0.36 0.05
N ARG A 8 -8.13 -0.66 -1.02
CA ARG A 8 -9.17 -1.70 -1.02
C ARG A 8 -8.61 -3.08 -0.66
N LEU A 9 -7.45 -3.44 -1.20
CA LEU A 9 -6.76 -4.68 -0.83
C LEU A 9 -6.37 -4.67 0.65
N HIS A 10 -5.76 -3.60 1.13
CA HIS A 10 -5.37 -3.46 2.53
C HIS A 10 -6.56 -3.51 3.50
N GLU A 11 -7.69 -2.91 3.14
CA GLU A 11 -8.92 -2.92 3.96
C GLU A 11 -9.54 -4.32 4.03
N SER A 12 -9.46 -5.10 2.95
CA SER A 12 -9.95 -6.49 2.94
C SER A 12 -9.10 -7.46 3.75
N MET A 13 -7.87 -7.08 4.11
CA MET A 13 -6.92 -7.96 4.76
C MET A 13 -6.89 -7.74 6.28
N SER A 14 -7.13 -8.83 7.01
CA SER A 14 -7.27 -8.82 8.46
C SER A 14 -5.94 -8.73 9.22
N SER A 15 -4.84 -9.28 8.67
CA SER A 15 -3.53 -9.33 9.34
C SER A 15 -2.48 -8.44 8.65
N LYS A 16 -1.43 -8.08 9.41
CA LYS A 16 -0.31 -7.28 8.90
C LYS A 16 0.47 -8.03 7.81
N ASP A 17 0.68 -9.32 7.98
CA ASP A 17 1.40 -10.16 7.02
C ASP A 17 0.62 -10.26 5.72
N LEU A 18 -0.71 -10.34 5.79
CA LEU A 18 -1.57 -10.27 4.60
C LEU A 18 -1.41 -8.92 3.88
N LYS A 19 -1.38 -7.79 4.61
CA LYS A 19 -1.17 -6.47 4.01
C LYS A 19 0.18 -6.33 3.29
N GLU A 20 1.24 -6.93 3.85
CA GLU A 20 2.55 -6.94 3.19
C GLU A 20 2.55 -7.80 1.91
N ARG A 21 1.70 -8.85 1.83
CA ARG A 21 1.52 -9.63 0.59
C ARG A 21 1.07 -8.77 -0.57
N VAL A 22 0.23 -7.74 -0.37
CA VAL A 22 -0.22 -6.83 -1.45
C VAL A 22 0.95 -6.19 -2.18
N LEU A 23 2.02 -5.84 -1.46
CA LEU A 23 3.22 -5.25 -2.06
C LEU A 23 3.92 -6.26 -2.97
N VAL A 24 4.16 -7.46 -2.44
CA VAL A 24 4.89 -8.52 -3.13
C VAL A 24 4.08 -9.03 -4.32
N GLU A 25 2.85 -9.44 -4.07
CA GLU A 25 1.95 -10.03 -5.06
C GLU A 25 1.56 -9.03 -6.16
N GLY A 26 1.31 -7.77 -5.80
CA GLY A 26 1.04 -6.72 -6.79
C GLY A 26 2.24 -6.43 -7.69
N ARG A 27 3.47 -6.48 -7.15
CA ARG A 27 4.71 -6.36 -7.95
C ARG A 27 4.88 -7.57 -8.87
N GLU A 28 4.60 -8.78 -8.36
CA GLU A 28 4.72 -10.01 -9.13
C GLU A 28 3.80 -10.04 -10.37
N VAL A 29 2.63 -9.41 -10.30
CA VAL A 29 1.75 -9.23 -11.48
C VAL A 29 2.49 -8.50 -12.59
N PHE A 30 3.15 -7.38 -12.28
CA PHE A 30 3.91 -6.65 -13.29
C PHE A 30 5.15 -7.42 -13.75
N ASP A 31 5.84 -8.11 -12.86
CA ASP A 31 6.99 -8.96 -13.22
C ASP A 31 6.56 -10.11 -14.16
N HIS A 32 5.37 -10.67 -13.98
CA HIS A 32 4.78 -11.67 -14.87
C HIS A 32 4.53 -11.12 -16.27
N VAL A 33 3.94 -9.93 -16.37
CA VAL A 33 3.74 -9.24 -17.65
C VAL A 33 5.08 -8.95 -18.34
N LEU A 34 6.10 -8.51 -17.60
CA LEU A 34 7.43 -8.21 -18.18
C LEU A 34 8.13 -9.45 -18.74
N ARG A 35 7.95 -10.61 -18.10
CA ARG A 35 8.52 -11.90 -18.52
C ARG A 35 7.74 -12.55 -19.66
N SER A 36 6.49 -12.18 -19.84
CA SER A 36 5.64 -12.72 -20.90
C SER A 36 6.22 -12.41 -22.29
N ALA A 37 6.27 -13.45 -23.13
CA ALA A 37 6.68 -13.36 -24.51
C ALA A 37 5.52 -12.87 -25.39
N GLY A 38 5.82 -12.28 -26.53
CA GLY A 38 4.82 -11.95 -27.56
C GLY A 38 3.91 -10.75 -27.27
N ILE A 39 4.12 -10.00 -26.19
CA ILE A 39 3.36 -8.77 -25.94
C ILE A 39 3.76 -7.69 -26.94
N THR A 40 2.82 -7.30 -27.79
CA THR A 40 2.98 -6.24 -28.79
C THR A 40 2.02 -5.07 -28.57
N THR A 41 0.96 -5.25 -27.77
CA THR A 41 0.00 -4.17 -27.48
C THR A 41 -0.29 -4.02 -25.97
N GLY A 42 -0.78 -2.85 -25.60
CA GLY A 42 -1.22 -2.58 -24.23
C GLY A 42 -2.39 -3.46 -23.82
N GLU A 43 -3.31 -3.78 -24.72
CA GLU A 43 -4.48 -4.63 -24.46
C GLU A 43 -4.06 -6.06 -24.06
N GLN A 44 -3.05 -6.62 -24.71
CA GLN A 44 -2.47 -7.91 -24.32
C GLN A 44 -1.84 -7.85 -22.92
N ALA A 45 -1.11 -6.78 -22.62
CA ALA A 45 -0.51 -6.59 -21.30
C ALA A 45 -1.57 -6.41 -20.21
N ILE A 46 -2.65 -5.68 -20.49
CA ILE A 46 -3.80 -5.52 -19.59
C ILE A 46 -4.41 -6.89 -19.28
N GLN A 47 -4.67 -7.71 -20.30
CA GLN A 47 -5.29 -9.02 -20.11
C GLN A 47 -4.42 -9.92 -19.20
N ILE A 48 -3.13 -10.04 -19.52
CA ILE A 48 -2.18 -10.83 -18.72
C ILE A 48 -2.10 -10.32 -17.27
N ALA A 49 -2.05 -9.00 -17.09
CA ALA A 49 -2.00 -8.40 -15.75
C ALA A 49 -3.26 -8.69 -14.94
N ILE A 50 -4.44 -8.58 -15.55
CA ILE A 50 -5.72 -8.83 -14.87
C ILE A 50 -5.87 -10.30 -14.51
N ASP A 51 -5.49 -11.21 -15.41
CA ASP A 51 -5.59 -12.65 -15.16
C ASP A 51 -4.71 -13.05 -13.97
N GLU A 52 -3.46 -12.56 -13.93
CA GLU A 52 -2.55 -12.83 -12.82
C GLU A 52 -3.00 -12.14 -11.52
N PHE A 53 -3.46 -10.90 -11.59
CA PHE A 53 -3.94 -10.17 -10.42
C PHE A 53 -5.19 -10.81 -9.80
N SER A 54 -6.12 -11.29 -10.64
CA SER A 54 -7.34 -11.96 -10.19
C SER A 54 -7.05 -13.31 -9.54
N ARG A 55 -6.00 -14.02 -9.98
CA ARG A 55 -5.55 -15.27 -9.33
C ARG A 55 -4.95 -15.02 -7.95
N LYS A 56 -4.26 -13.91 -7.76
CA LYS A 56 -3.63 -13.54 -6.47
C LYS A 56 -4.62 -12.96 -5.48
N PHE A 57 -5.61 -12.20 -5.95
CA PHE A 57 -6.60 -11.51 -5.10
C PHE A 57 -8.06 -11.83 -5.49
N PRO A 58 -8.46 -13.12 -5.57
CA PRO A 58 -9.79 -13.51 -6.04
C PRO A 58 -10.94 -12.97 -5.17
N GLU A 59 -10.69 -12.74 -3.89
CA GLU A 59 -11.66 -12.26 -2.90
C GLU A 59 -12.01 -10.77 -3.03
N ASN A 60 -11.33 -10.00 -3.88
CA ASN A 60 -11.51 -8.55 -3.95
C ASN A 60 -11.90 -8.05 -5.36
N PRO A 61 -13.14 -8.31 -5.81
CA PRO A 61 -13.60 -7.97 -7.16
C PRO A 61 -13.60 -6.46 -7.45
N GLU A 62 -13.79 -5.63 -6.43
CA GLU A 62 -13.71 -4.17 -6.57
C GLU A 62 -12.28 -3.72 -6.87
N ALA A 63 -11.29 -4.25 -6.15
CA ALA A 63 -9.88 -3.98 -6.42
C ALA A 63 -9.48 -4.44 -7.83
N ILE A 64 -9.94 -5.61 -8.28
CA ILE A 64 -9.72 -6.12 -9.65
C ILE A 64 -10.30 -5.14 -10.70
N LYS A 65 -11.54 -4.67 -10.50
CA LYS A 65 -12.20 -3.73 -11.41
C LYS A 65 -11.44 -2.41 -11.49
N LEU A 66 -11.04 -1.85 -10.35
CA LEU A 66 -10.26 -0.61 -10.30
C LEU A 66 -8.89 -0.79 -10.93
N PHE A 67 -8.22 -1.91 -10.68
CA PHE A 67 -6.94 -2.24 -11.30
C PHE A 67 -7.05 -2.28 -12.82
N LYS A 68 -8.06 -2.97 -13.36
CA LYS A 68 -8.38 -2.99 -14.79
C LYS A 68 -8.57 -1.59 -15.37
N LEU A 69 -9.41 -0.76 -14.74
CA LEU A 69 -9.66 0.61 -15.20
C LEU A 69 -8.39 1.46 -15.21
N THR A 70 -7.56 1.33 -14.17
CA THR A 70 -6.28 2.02 -14.09
C THR A 70 -5.33 1.60 -15.21
N LEU A 71 -5.19 0.30 -15.46
CA LEU A 71 -4.36 -0.19 -16.56
C LEU A 71 -4.90 0.23 -17.93
N GLN A 72 -6.22 0.22 -18.14
CA GLN A 72 -6.83 0.69 -19.37
C GLN A 72 -6.51 2.16 -19.63
N LYS A 73 -6.59 3.04 -18.63
CA LYS A 73 -6.21 4.46 -18.79
C LYS A 73 -4.76 4.64 -19.23
N GLU A 74 -3.87 3.76 -18.78
CA GLU A 74 -2.43 3.91 -18.98
C GLU A 74 -1.86 3.18 -20.20
N LEU A 75 -2.52 2.11 -20.65
CA LEU A 75 -1.99 1.21 -21.68
C LEU A 75 -2.83 1.16 -22.95
N THR A 76 -4.08 1.66 -22.95
CA THR A 76 -4.94 1.66 -24.15
C THR A 76 -4.27 2.43 -25.28
N GLY A 77 -4.24 1.84 -26.48
CA GLY A 77 -3.67 2.47 -27.65
C GLY A 77 -2.13 2.43 -27.72
N ILE A 78 -1.44 1.93 -26.69
CA ILE A 78 0.01 1.72 -26.76
C ILE A 78 0.31 0.48 -27.61
N ARG A 79 1.15 0.66 -28.63
CA ARG A 79 1.63 -0.40 -29.51
C ARG A 79 3.15 -0.47 -29.50
N GLY A 80 3.68 -1.66 -29.75
CA GLY A 80 5.11 -1.94 -29.77
C GLY A 80 5.60 -2.49 -28.42
N ALA A 81 6.20 -3.68 -28.47
CA ALA A 81 6.66 -4.43 -27.30
C ALA A 81 7.55 -3.59 -26.37
N ARG A 82 8.46 -2.80 -26.92
CA ARG A 82 9.38 -1.93 -26.15
C ARG A 82 8.62 -0.87 -25.35
N LEU A 83 7.65 -0.21 -25.96
CA LEU A 83 6.86 0.85 -25.31
C LEU A 83 5.97 0.27 -24.22
N VAL A 84 5.29 -0.86 -24.52
CA VAL A 84 4.46 -1.57 -23.53
C VAL A 84 5.32 -1.98 -22.33
N LYS A 85 6.45 -2.67 -22.54
CA LYS A 85 7.33 -3.09 -21.43
C LYS A 85 7.90 -1.90 -20.65
N SER A 86 8.24 -0.79 -21.33
CA SER A 86 8.69 0.43 -20.65
C SER A 86 7.60 0.99 -19.74
N LYS A 87 6.37 1.10 -20.24
CA LYS A 87 5.22 1.59 -19.47
C LYS A 87 4.91 0.68 -18.28
N ILE A 88 4.94 -0.64 -18.46
CA ILE A 88 4.76 -1.61 -17.37
C ILE A 88 5.81 -1.44 -16.26
N LYS A 89 7.09 -1.19 -16.60
CA LYS A 89 8.12 -0.90 -15.59
C LYS A 89 7.80 0.35 -14.76
N VAL A 90 7.26 1.39 -15.39
CA VAL A 90 6.84 2.61 -14.70
C VAL A 90 5.66 2.33 -13.76
N LEU A 91 4.64 1.61 -14.23
CA LEU A 91 3.46 1.26 -13.43
C LEU A 91 3.84 0.41 -12.21
N ARG A 92 4.73 -0.56 -12.39
CA ARG A 92 5.32 -1.37 -11.32
C ARG A 92 5.98 -0.50 -10.24
N LYS A 93 6.78 0.49 -10.65
CA LYS A 93 7.45 1.39 -9.70
C LYS A 93 6.45 2.31 -8.98
N SER A 94 5.42 2.78 -9.69
CA SER A 94 4.32 3.56 -9.10
C SER A 94 3.57 2.75 -8.05
N TRP A 95 3.28 1.47 -8.30
CA TRP A 95 2.70 0.56 -7.30
C TRP A 95 3.54 0.46 -6.03
N GLU A 96 4.85 0.22 -6.18
CA GLU A 96 5.78 0.11 -5.05
C GLU A 96 5.78 1.39 -4.19
N ILE A 97 5.87 2.56 -4.82
CA ILE A 97 5.88 3.87 -4.14
C ILE A 97 4.57 4.12 -3.39
N GLU A 98 3.43 3.90 -4.04
CA GLU A 98 2.13 4.19 -3.44
C GLU A 98 1.82 3.24 -2.28
N ASN A 99 2.20 1.96 -2.41
CA ASN A 99 2.02 1.01 -1.33
C ASN A 99 2.93 1.32 -0.12
N GLN A 100 4.21 1.64 -0.36
CA GLN A 100 5.10 2.09 0.71
C GLN A 100 4.57 3.32 1.43
N THR A 101 3.97 4.26 0.70
CA THR A 101 3.35 5.46 1.27
C THR A 101 2.18 5.10 2.18
N ILE A 102 1.28 4.20 1.74
CA ILE A 102 0.16 3.71 2.56
C ILE A 102 0.66 2.99 3.82
N LEU A 103 1.67 2.13 3.69
CA LEU A 103 2.27 1.42 4.83
C LEU A 103 2.90 2.39 5.84
N GLN A 104 3.58 3.43 5.38
CA GLN A 104 4.15 4.47 6.24
C GLN A 104 3.07 5.27 6.97
N ASP A 105 2.02 5.69 6.27
CA ASP A 105 0.89 6.41 6.87
C ASP A 105 0.19 5.56 7.94
N GLN A 106 0.01 4.26 7.70
CA GLN A 106 -0.56 3.35 8.70
C GLN A 106 0.36 3.15 9.91
N ARG A 107 1.68 3.09 9.71
CA ARG A 107 2.65 3.05 10.83
C ARG A 107 2.57 4.31 11.69
N ARG A 108 2.45 5.48 11.07
CA ARG A 108 2.31 6.79 11.77
C ARG A 108 0.99 6.92 12.53
N LYS A 109 -0.09 6.31 12.06
CA LYS A 109 -1.44 6.40 12.66
C LYS A 109 -1.72 5.40 13.80
N ARG A 110 -0.73 4.65 14.29
CA ARG A 110 -0.95 3.76 15.44
C ARG A 110 -1.31 4.58 16.70
N VAL A 111 -2.59 4.56 17.06
CA VAL A 111 -3.10 5.07 18.32
C VAL A 111 -3.11 3.94 19.33
N VAL A 112 -2.48 4.14 20.48
CA VAL A 112 -2.49 3.19 21.60
C VAL A 112 -3.35 3.79 22.70
N THR A 113 -4.38 3.08 23.12
CA THR A 113 -5.19 3.46 24.28
C THR A 113 -4.55 2.89 25.53
N LEU A 114 -4.16 3.77 26.46
CA LEU A 114 -3.67 3.39 27.78
C LEU A 114 -4.80 3.61 28.79
N ARG A 115 -4.99 2.66 29.71
CA ARG A 115 -5.86 2.82 30.87
C ARG A 115 -5.00 3.26 32.04
N LEU A 116 -5.36 4.39 32.62
CA LEU A 116 -4.67 5.01 33.76
C LEU A 116 -5.72 5.29 34.84
N THR A 117 -5.31 5.20 36.08
CA THR A 117 -6.06 5.78 37.20
C THR A 117 -6.00 7.30 37.15
N GLU A 118 -6.91 7.97 37.86
CA GLU A 118 -6.97 9.43 37.87
C GLU A 118 -5.69 10.06 38.44
N GLU A 119 -5.09 9.44 39.46
CA GLU A 119 -3.82 9.90 40.05
C GLU A 119 -2.65 9.77 39.09
N GLU A 120 -2.51 8.62 38.42
CA GLU A 120 -1.47 8.39 37.41
C GLU A 120 -1.59 9.39 36.26
N TYR A 121 -2.81 9.65 35.80
CA TYR A 121 -3.05 10.64 34.74
C TYR A 121 -2.61 12.05 35.17
N LYS A 122 -2.99 12.49 36.38
CA LYS A 122 -2.60 13.80 36.90
C LYS A 122 -1.08 13.94 37.03
N GLN A 123 -0.40 12.92 37.57
CA GLN A 123 1.05 12.91 37.71
C GLN A 123 1.75 13.01 36.33
N LEU A 124 1.33 12.20 35.36
CA LEU A 124 1.92 12.20 34.02
C LEU A 124 1.68 13.53 33.27
N VAL A 125 0.51 14.16 33.44
CA VAL A 125 0.22 15.46 32.83
C VAL A 125 1.09 16.56 33.44
N THR A 126 1.28 16.57 34.75
CA THR A 126 2.15 17.53 35.43
C THR A 126 3.59 17.40 34.94
N GLN A 127 4.13 16.18 34.92
CA GLN A 127 5.48 15.92 34.44
C GLN A 127 5.65 16.28 32.95
N ALA A 128 4.65 16.01 32.10
CA ALA A 128 4.68 16.39 30.71
C ALA A 128 4.73 17.92 30.52
N ARG A 129 3.97 18.68 31.33
CA ARG A 129 3.97 20.14 31.32
C ARG A 129 5.30 20.71 31.80
N GLU A 130 5.89 20.15 32.85
CA GLU A 130 7.22 20.54 33.35
C GLU A 130 8.30 20.33 32.29
N GLU A 131 8.23 19.23 31.51
CA GLU A 131 9.12 18.98 30.39
C GLU A 131 8.75 19.76 29.10
N GLY A 132 7.74 20.64 29.14
CA GLY A 132 7.33 21.47 28.01
C GLY A 132 6.77 20.67 26.82
N THR A 133 6.22 19.48 27.06
CA THR A 133 5.74 18.58 26.02
C THR A 133 4.28 18.17 26.22
N THR A 134 3.68 17.56 25.18
CA THR A 134 2.34 16.97 25.31
C THR A 134 2.42 15.65 26.07
N LEU A 135 1.34 15.23 26.73
CA LEU A 135 1.28 13.93 27.42
C LEU A 135 1.69 12.77 26.50
N SER A 136 1.21 12.77 25.25
CA SER A 136 1.61 11.78 24.23
C SER A 136 3.11 11.86 23.89
N GLY A 137 3.67 13.06 23.80
CA GLY A 137 5.10 13.28 23.56
C GLY A 137 5.97 12.80 24.74
N TYR A 138 5.53 13.10 25.96
CA TYR A 138 6.15 12.65 27.20
C TYR A 138 6.19 11.12 27.28
N ILE A 139 5.05 10.46 27.05
CA ILE A 139 4.96 8.99 27.08
C ILE A 139 5.86 8.37 25.99
N ARG A 140 5.85 8.89 24.75
CA ARG A 140 6.74 8.38 23.69
C ARG A 140 8.22 8.52 24.05
N LYS A 141 8.60 9.66 24.66
CA LYS A 141 9.96 9.91 25.12
C LYS A 141 10.39 8.91 26.18
N LYS A 142 9.55 8.66 27.21
CA LYS A 142 9.85 7.69 28.28
C LYS A 142 9.91 6.25 27.77
N LEU A 143 9.10 5.91 26.76
CA LEU A 143 9.11 4.59 26.12
C LEU A 143 10.21 4.41 25.06
N GLY A 144 11.05 5.41 24.80
CA GLY A 144 12.10 5.33 23.78
C GLY A 144 11.58 5.22 22.34
N LEU A 145 10.35 5.66 22.09
CA LEU A 145 9.67 5.57 20.79
C LEU A 145 9.94 6.78 19.88
N ASN A 146 10.78 7.72 20.32
CA ASN A 146 11.28 8.81 19.50
C ASN A 146 12.44 8.30 18.64
N LYS A 147 12.14 7.58 17.56
CA LYS A 147 13.07 7.32 16.44
C LYS A 147 12.50 7.92 15.17
#